data_AF-A0A968T880-F1
#
_entry.id   AF-A0A968T880-F1
#
_cell.length_a   1.000
_cell.length_b   1.000
_cell.length_c   1.000
_cell.angle_alpha   90.00
_cell.angle_beta   90.00
_cell.angle_gamma   90.00
#
_symmetry.space_group_name_H-M   'P 1'
#
loop_
_entity.id
_entity.type
_entity.pdbx_description
1 polymer ?
#
loop_
_entity_poly.entity_id
_entity_poly.type
_entity_poly.pdbx_seq_one_letter_code
_entity_poly.pdbx_strand_id
1 'polypeptide(L)'
;MKNILTAILTVLVSLSAFSQSTSAGDNYKTLQQSLAKGWNTWNTESMLSHVLMPEAITVNICLKSKTNGPSYLKESYKVKEGRPENISPGWHASDGSYTEIIVDWNDNTFKVQTAAKNNQWVALITTMKSTAVAPNVIIETGVLLEQGKEKLQKAAIR
;
A
#
# COMPACT_ATOMS: atom_id res chain seq x y z
N MET A 1 -22.89 -61.39 3.54
CA MET A 1 -23.17 -60.28 2.59
C MET A 1 -23.80 -59.04 3.24
N LYS A 2 -24.72 -59.17 4.21
CA LYS A 2 -25.31 -58.01 4.95
C LYS A 2 -24.27 -57.11 5.63
N ASN A 3 -23.20 -57.68 6.20
CA ASN A 3 -22.22 -56.93 7.00
C ASN A 3 -21.22 -56.10 6.17
N ILE A 4 -21.04 -56.44 4.89
CA ILE A 4 -20.16 -55.69 3.96
C ILE A 4 -20.91 -54.44 3.45
N LEU A 5 -22.21 -54.57 3.21
CA LEU A 5 -23.04 -53.46 2.73
C LEU A 5 -23.23 -52.38 3.81
N THR A 6 -23.34 -52.77 5.09
CA THR A 6 -23.41 -51.81 6.21
C THR A 6 -22.09 -51.09 6.46
N ALA A 7 -20.95 -51.76 6.28
CA ALA A 7 -19.64 -51.13 6.45
C ALA A 7 -19.37 -50.06 5.38
N ILE A 8 -19.82 -50.27 4.15
CA ILE A 8 -19.69 -49.28 3.06
C ILE A 8 -20.61 -48.07 3.33
N LEU A 9 -21.81 -48.30 3.87
CA LEU A 9 -22.75 -47.23 4.18
C LEU A 9 -22.29 -46.35 5.35
N THR A 10 -21.63 -46.91 6.37
CA THR A 10 -21.06 -46.11 7.48
C THR A 10 -19.83 -45.31 7.07
N VAL A 11 -19.02 -45.78 6.11
CA VAL A 11 -17.88 -45.03 5.57
C VAL A 11 -18.35 -43.85 4.68
N LEU A 12 -19.44 -44.02 3.94
CA LEU A 12 -20.02 -42.95 3.12
C LEU A 12 -20.68 -41.83 3.95
N VAL A 13 -21.33 -42.16 5.07
CA VAL A 13 -21.94 -41.16 5.97
C VAL A 13 -20.90 -40.35 6.74
N SER A 14 -19.73 -40.94 7.05
CA SER A 14 -18.65 -40.26 7.76
C SER A 14 -17.81 -39.34 6.87
N LEU A 15 -17.82 -39.51 5.54
CA LEU A 15 -17.15 -38.59 4.61
C LEU A 15 -17.88 -37.24 4.45
N SER A 16 -19.21 -37.24 4.58
CA SER A 16 -20.04 -36.02 4.50
C SER A 16 -20.01 -35.15 5.76
N ALA A 17 -19.39 -35.62 6.86
CA ALA A 17 -19.33 -34.89 8.13
C ALA A 17 -18.14 -33.92 8.25
N PHE A 18 -17.21 -33.92 7.29
CA PHE A 18 -16.12 -32.95 7.19
C PHE A 18 -16.44 -31.83 6.19
N SER A 19 -17.67 -31.30 6.23
CA SER A 19 -17.92 -30.00 5.60
C SER A 19 -17.42 -28.93 6.55
N GLN A 20 -16.15 -28.54 6.39
CA GLN A 20 -15.50 -27.51 7.20
C GLN A 20 -16.25 -26.19 6.96
N SER A 21 -17.09 -25.76 7.90
CA SER A 21 -17.70 -24.43 7.81
C SER A 21 -16.56 -23.42 7.97
N THR A 22 -16.06 -22.89 6.86
CA THR A 22 -15.10 -21.78 6.89
C THR A 22 -15.72 -20.68 7.73
N SER A 23 -15.09 -20.36 8.87
CA SER A 23 -15.61 -19.30 9.74
C SER A 23 -15.56 -17.97 8.98
N ALA A 24 -16.42 -17.03 9.33
CA ALA A 24 -16.34 -15.68 8.77
C ALA A 24 -14.93 -15.07 8.94
N GLY A 25 -14.20 -15.45 10.00
CA GLY A 25 -12.81 -15.06 10.22
C GLY A 25 -11.82 -15.65 9.22
N ASP A 26 -11.98 -16.91 8.81
CA ASP A 26 -11.11 -17.56 7.83
C ASP A 26 -11.29 -16.96 6.43
N ASN A 27 -12.54 -16.68 6.06
CA ASN A 27 -12.87 -16.00 4.81
C ASN A 27 -12.31 -14.56 4.80
N TYR A 28 -12.42 -13.85 5.93
CA TYR A 28 -11.87 -12.51 6.08
C TYR A 28 -10.34 -12.49 5.97
N LYS A 29 -9.64 -13.42 6.64
CA LYS A 29 -8.17 -13.53 6.55
C LYS A 29 -7.70 -13.86 5.13
N THR A 30 -8.41 -14.75 4.45
CA THR A 30 -8.13 -15.10 3.05
C THR A 30 -8.30 -13.88 2.14
N LEU A 31 -9.36 -13.09 2.36
CA LEU A 31 -9.58 -11.84 1.64
C LEU A 31 -8.45 -10.82 1.90
N GLN A 32 -8.01 -10.66 3.16
CA GLN A 32 -6.90 -9.75 3.50
C GLN A 32 -5.62 -10.13 2.76
N GLN A 33 -5.30 -11.43 2.75
CA GLN A 33 -4.13 -11.95 2.04
C GLN A 33 -4.25 -11.78 0.53
N SER A 34 -5.47 -11.86 -0.01
CA SER A 34 -5.72 -11.65 -1.43
C SER A 34 -5.55 -10.18 -1.85
N LEU A 35 -5.94 -9.24 -0.99
CA LEU A 35 -5.89 -7.80 -1.25
C LEU A 35 -4.54 -7.17 -0.92
N ALA A 36 -3.81 -7.71 0.05
CA ALA A 36 -2.47 -7.27 0.41
C ALA A 36 -1.42 -7.79 -0.60
N LYS A 37 -1.53 -7.36 -1.86
CA LYS A 37 -0.65 -7.73 -2.96
C LYS A 37 -0.29 -6.54 -3.83
N GLY A 38 0.88 -6.60 -4.45
CA GLY A 38 1.34 -5.59 -5.39
C GLY A 38 1.76 -4.29 -4.70
N TRP A 39 2.03 -3.28 -5.53
CA TRP A 39 2.42 -1.95 -5.07
C TRP A 39 1.17 -1.15 -4.70
N ASN A 40 1.18 -0.54 -3.51
CA ASN A 40 0.10 0.35 -3.07
C ASN A 40 0.58 1.36 -2.03
N THR A 41 -0.21 2.40 -1.77
CA THR A 41 0.09 3.41 -0.73
C THR A 41 -0.37 2.94 0.65
N TRP A 42 0.19 1.82 1.10
CA TRP A 42 -0.19 1.19 2.38
C TRP A 42 0.26 2.00 3.61
N ASN A 43 1.30 2.81 3.46
CA ASN A 43 1.82 3.63 4.56
C ASN A 43 0.87 4.81 4.81
N THR A 44 0.15 4.76 5.92
CA THR A 44 -0.77 5.83 6.31
C THR A 44 -0.06 7.14 6.60
N GLU A 45 1.22 7.14 6.98
CA GLU A 45 1.95 8.33 7.42
C GLU A 45 2.52 9.15 6.25
N SER A 46 2.56 8.60 5.03
CA SER A 46 3.05 9.31 3.84
C SER A 46 2.31 8.87 2.58
N MET A 47 1.63 9.81 1.91
CA MET A 47 0.89 9.57 0.68
C MET A 47 1.80 9.26 -0.52
N LEU A 48 3.07 9.66 -0.45
CA LEU A 48 4.11 9.39 -1.45
C LEU A 48 4.94 8.13 -1.13
N SER A 49 4.49 7.31 -0.18
CA SER A 49 5.14 6.07 0.19
C SER A 49 4.38 4.87 -0.39
N HIS A 50 5.09 4.08 -1.20
CA HIS A 50 4.59 2.89 -1.87
C HIS A 50 5.21 1.65 -1.25
N VAL A 51 4.40 0.62 -1.02
CA VAL A 51 4.84 -0.63 -0.41
C VAL A 51 4.42 -1.79 -1.31
N LEU A 52 5.38 -2.65 -1.64
CA LEU A 52 5.18 -3.90 -2.36
C LEU A 52 4.81 -4.99 -1.37
N MET A 53 3.62 -5.55 -1.51
CA MET A 53 3.15 -6.68 -0.71
C MET A 53 3.15 -7.97 -1.53
N PRO A 54 3.46 -9.13 -0.91
CA PRO A 54 3.68 -9.36 0.53
C PRO A 54 5.14 -9.18 1.01
N GLU A 55 6.06 -8.75 0.15
CA GLU A 55 7.49 -8.62 0.44
C GLU A 55 7.81 -7.50 1.44
N ALA A 56 6.87 -6.58 1.64
CA ALA A 56 6.97 -5.42 2.51
C ALA A 56 8.14 -4.48 2.16
N ILE A 57 8.54 -4.46 0.89
CA ILE A 57 9.54 -3.55 0.34
C ILE A 57 8.89 -2.18 0.17
N THR A 58 9.57 -1.12 0.60
CA THR A 58 9.06 0.25 0.55
C THR A 58 9.87 1.13 -0.38
N VAL A 59 9.19 2.04 -1.05
CA VAL A 59 9.76 3.15 -1.81
C VAL A 59 9.08 4.43 -1.31
N ASN A 60 9.86 5.36 -0.77
CA ASN A 60 9.36 6.65 -0.30
C ASN A 60 9.98 7.77 -1.12
N ILE A 61 9.12 8.63 -1.67
CA ILE A 61 9.54 9.80 -2.43
C ILE A 61 9.59 11.01 -1.47
N CYS A 62 10.80 11.48 -1.19
CA CYS A 62 11.06 12.59 -0.29
C CYS A 62 11.56 13.82 -1.06
N LEU A 63 11.41 15.01 -0.47
CA LEU A 63 11.95 16.26 -1.03
C LEU A 63 12.98 16.88 -0.09
N LYS A 64 14.12 17.29 -0.64
CA LYS A 64 15.19 17.98 0.11
C LYS A 64 15.39 19.39 -0.42
N SER A 65 15.19 20.38 0.45
CA SER A 65 15.42 21.78 0.11
C SER A 65 16.91 22.06 -0.07
N LYS A 66 17.24 23.00 -0.96
CA LYS A 66 18.59 23.55 -1.13
C LYS A 66 18.72 24.96 -0.53
N THR A 67 17.64 25.50 0.01
CA THR A 67 17.57 26.85 0.59
C THR A 67 17.44 26.80 2.11
N ASN A 68 17.59 27.94 2.76
CA ASN A 68 17.36 28.09 4.20
C ASN A 68 15.85 27.92 4.50
N GLY A 69 15.48 26.91 5.29
CA GLY A 69 14.08 26.53 5.60
C GLY A 69 13.95 25.07 6.06
N PRO A 70 12.74 24.50 6.13
CA PRO A 70 12.55 23.07 6.33
C PRO A 70 13.38 22.30 5.30
N SER A 71 14.39 21.59 5.76
CA SER A 71 15.42 21.04 4.88
C SER A 71 15.01 19.74 4.23
N TYR A 72 14.07 19.00 4.83
CA TYR A 72 13.69 17.68 4.38
C TYR A 72 12.22 17.36 4.66
N LEU A 73 11.47 17.11 3.59
CA LEU A 73 10.12 16.57 3.62
C LEU A 73 10.20 15.06 3.39
N LYS A 74 10.19 14.31 4.50
CA LYS A 74 10.24 12.84 4.47
C LYS A 74 8.87 12.20 4.27
N GLU A 75 7.87 12.74 4.95
CA GLU A 75 6.50 12.24 4.97
C GLU A 75 5.58 13.29 4.38
N SER A 76 4.59 12.87 3.62
CA SER A 76 3.63 13.74 2.95
C SER A 76 2.22 13.40 3.43
N TYR A 77 1.56 14.33 4.12
CA TYR A 77 0.26 14.04 4.74
C TYR A 77 -0.77 15.12 4.40
N LYS A 78 -1.99 14.73 4.00
CA LYS A 78 -3.04 15.66 3.56
C LYS A 78 -3.53 16.60 4.66
N VAL A 79 -3.69 16.10 5.88
CA VAL A 79 -4.37 16.85 6.95
C VAL A 79 -3.59 16.75 8.26
N LYS A 80 -2.71 17.71 8.51
CA LYS A 80 -2.11 17.92 9.83
C LYS A 80 -1.75 19.39 10.01
N GLU A 81 -2.31 20.02 11.03
CA GLU A 81 -1.91 21.38 11.43
C GLU A 81 -0.41 21.42 11.72
N GLY A 82 0.26 22.49 11.29
CA GLY A 82 1.68 22.72 11.53
C GLY A 82 2.63 21.97 10.60
N ARG A 83 2.15 21.37 9.51
CA ARG A 83 3.02 20.80 8.46
C ARG A 83 3.43 21.84 7.41
N PRO A 84 4.67 21.75 6.87
CA PRO A 84 5.18 22.70 5.89
C PRO A 84 4.69 22.46 4.46
N GLU A 85 4.12 21.29 4.18
CA GLU A 85 3.60 20.93 2.86
C GLU A 85 2.07 21.01 2.80
N ASN A 86 1.54 21.28 1.61
CA ASN A 86 0.15 21.08 1.26
C ASN A 86 0.04 19.97 0.20
N ILE A 87 -0.85 19.00 0.43
CA ILE A 87 -1.01 17.83 -0.42
C ILE A 87 -2.42 17.81 -1.01
N SER A 88 -2.50 17.79 -2.34
CA SER A 88 -3.76 17.69 -3.08
C SER A 88 -3.81 16.36 -3.84
N PRO A 89 -4.65 15.40 -3.42
CA PRO A 89 -4.84 14.14 -4.16
C PRO A 89 -5.48 14.41 -5.52
N GLY A 90 -4.91 13.83 -6.57
CA GLY A 90 -5.46 13.83 -7.92
C GLY A 90 -6.19 12.53 -8.26
N TRP A 91 -6.14 12.16 -9.53
CA TRP A 91 -6.69 10.91 -10.04
C TRP A 91 -5.99 9.69 -9.43
N HIS A 92 -6.76 8.66 -9.08
CA HIS A 92 -6.20 7.40 -8.61
C HIS A 92 -7.07 6.23 -9.09
N ALA A 93 -6.44 5.08 -9.31
CA ALA A 93 -7.14 3.83 -9.54
C ALA A 93 -7.43 3.14 -8.19
N SER A 94 -8.61 2.55 -8.06
CA SER A 94 -9.03 1.87 -6.81
C SER A 94 -8.17 0.65 -6.46
N ASP A 95 -7.48 0.08 -7.44
CA ASP A 95 -6.55 -1.04 -7.27
C ASP A 95 -5.11 -0.60 -6.96
N GLY A 96 -4.84 0.72 -6.92
CA GLY A 96 -3.51 1.27 -6.71
C GLY A 96 -2.58 1.22 -7.93
N SER A 97 -3.08 0.79 -9.09
CA SER A 97 -2.29 0.73 -10.33
C SER A 97 -1.87 2.11 -10.85
N TYR A 98 -2.52 3.17 -10.40
CA TYR A 98 -2.18 4.55 -10.69
C TYR A 98 -2.51 5.47 -9.51
N THR A 99 -1.61 6.40 -9.19
CA THR A 99 -1.88 7.50 -8.27
C THR A 99 -1.32 8.82 -8.81
N GLU A 100 -2.00 9.91 -8.51
CA GLU A 100 -1.56 11.27 -8.80
C GLU A 100 -1.70 12.11 -7.54
N ILE A 101 -0.63 12.82 -7.19
CA ILE A 101 -0.58 13.70 -6.03
C ILE A 101 0.11 15.00 -6.44
N ILE A 102 -0.49 16.14 -6.09
CA ILE A 102 0.13 17.45 -6.21
C ILE A 102 0.67 17.85 -4.83
N VAL A 103 1.93 18.25 -4.80
CA VAL A 103 2.68 18.60 -3.59
C VAL A 103 3.12 20.05 -3.70
N ASP A 104 2.61 20.90 -2.81
CA ASP A 104 3.10 22.26 -2.62
C ASP A 104 4.02 22.31 -1.41
N TRP A 105 5.28 22.69 -1.62
CA TRP A 105 6.28 22.76 -0.56
C TRP A 105 7.38 23.78 -0.88
N ASN A 106 7.69 24.66 0.07
CA ASN A 106 8.72 25.72 -0.08
C ASN A 106 8.57 26.51 -1.41
N ASP A 107 7.36 26.99 -1.72
CA ASP A 107 7.01 27.73 -2.95
C ASP A 107 7.22 26.96 -4.27
N ASN A 108 7.47 25.66 -4.20
CA ASN A 108 7.54 24.77 -5.34
C ASN A 108 6.30 23.87 -5.38
N THR A 109 5.81 23.59 -6.59
CA THR A 109 4.69 22.67 -6.83
C THR A 109 5.17 21.53 -7.71
N PHE A 110 4.97 20.30 -7.23
CA PHE A 110 5.29 19.07 -7.95
C PHE A 110 4.03 18.26 -8.20
N LYS A 111 3.94 17.67 -9.39
CA LYS A 111 2.99 16.61 -9.67
C LYS A 111 3.74 15.28 -9.65
N VAL A 112 3.38 14.42 -8.71
CA VAL A 112 3.90 13.07 -8.59
C VAL A 112 2.84 12.12 -9.12
N GLN A 113 3.18 11.40 -10.18
CA GLN A 113 2.34 10.37 -10.79
C GLN A 113 3.06 9.05 -10.65
N THR A 114 2.38 8.04 -10.11
CA THR A 114 2.95 6.69 -10.01
C THR A 114 2.05 5.70 -10.71
N ALA A 115 2.66 4.67 -11.27
CA ALA A 115 1.95 3.56 -11.88
C ALA A 115 2.59 2.23 -11.50
N ALA A 116 1.75 1.21 -11.34
CA ALA A 116 2.19 -0.13 -11.04
C ALA A 116 1.50 -1.16 -11.94
N LYS A 117 2.30 -2.01 -12.59
CA LYS A 117 1.79 -3.12 -13.42
C LYS A 117 2.80 -4.26 -13.42
N ASN A 118 2.32 -5.49 -13.25
CA ASN A 118 3.16 -6.70 -13.30
C ASN A 118 4.42 -6.61 -12.40
N ASN A 119 4.24 -6.17 -11.15
CA ASN A 119 5.29 -5.91 -10.15
C ASN A 119 6.32 -4.81 -10.53
N GLN A 120 6.19 -4.16 -11.68
CA GLN A 120 6.95 -2.98 -12.03
C GLN A 120 6.26 -1.76 -11.44
N TRP A 121 7.04 -0.91 -10.80
CA TRP A 121 6.60 0.38 -10.28
C TRP A 121 7.40 1.49 -10.95
N VAL A 122 6.71 2.52 -11.39
CA VAL A 122 7.31 3.70 -12.01
C VAL A 122 6.74 4.97 -11.38
N ALA A 123 7.57 6.00 -11.30
CA ALA A 123 7.16 7.33 -10.89
C ALA A 123 7.61 8.37 -11.90
N LEU A 124 6.69 9.27 -12.25
CA LEU A 124 6.94 10.49 -13.00
C LEU A 124 6.75 11.68 -12.06
N ILE A 125 7.82 12.42 -11.82
CA ILE A 125 7.79 13.61 -10.97
C ILE A 125 8.00 14.82 -11.88
N THR A 126 6.94 15.62 -12.03
CA THR A 126 6.94 16.81 -12.88
C THR A 126 6.91 18.06 -12.02
N THR A 127 7.87 18.95 -12.22
CA THR A 127 7.85 20.28 -11.61
C THR A 127 6.84 21.15 -12.34
N MET A 128 5.79 21.60 -11.65
CA MET A 128 4.76 22.49 -12.22
C MET A 128 5.09 23.96 -11.99
N LYS A 129 5.62 24.27 -10.81
CA LYS A 129 6.09 25.60 -10.42
C LYS A 129 7.36 25.44 -9.61
N SER A 130 8.38 26.23 -9.91
CA SER A 130 9.63 26.23 -9.15
C SER A 130 10.11 27.63 -8.87
N THR A 131 10.78 27.79 -7.73
CA THR A 131 11.62 28.96 -7.48
C THR A 131 12.91 28.86 -8.29
N ALA A 132 13.81 29.85 -8.19
CA ALA A 132 15.12 29.79 -8.84
C ALA A 132 15.96 28.57 -8.42
N VAL A 133 15.63 27.92 -7.30
CA VAL A 133 16.36 26.75 -6.77
C VAL A 133 15.39 25.60 -6.48
N ALA A 134 15.28 24.66 -7.42
CA ALA A 134 14.47 23.47 -7.25
C ALA A 134 15.06 22.51 -6.19
N PRO A 135 14.21 21.95 -5.30
CA PRO A 135 14.62 20.92 -4.35
C PRO A 135 15.07 19.64 -5.06
N ASN A 136 15.80 18.79 -4.34
CA ASN A 136 16.14 17.46 -4.81
C ASN A 136 15.03 16.47 -4.45
N VAL A 137 14.73 15.56 -5.37
CA VAL A 137 13.98 14.34 -5.05
C VAL A 137 14.94 13.34 -4.45
N ILE A 138 14.58 12.76 -3.32
CA ILE A 138 15.31 11.68 -2.66
C ILE A 138 14.40 10.45 -2.68
N ILE A 139 14.94 9.32 -3.13
CA ILE A 139 14.24 8.03 -3.07
C ILE A 139 14.83 7.24 -1.92
N GLU A 140 14.03 7.02 -0.88
CA GLU A 140 14.38 6.12 0.22
C GLU A 140 13.73 4.76 -0.02
N THR A 141 14.51 3.69 0.17
CA THR A 141 14.02 2.31 0.09
C THR A 141 14.19 1.60 1.41
N GLY A 142 13.27 0.72 1.77
CA GLY A 142 13.35 -0.06 3.00
C GLY A 142 12.56 -1.36 2.94
N VAL A 143 12.57 -2.07 4.06
CA VAL A 143 11.75 -3.27 4.28
C VAL A 143 11.06 -3.11 5.62
N LEU A 144 9.74 -3.33 5.66
CA LEU A 144 9.02 -3.32 6.93
C LEU A 144 9.28 -4.64 7.67
N LEU A 145 9.49 -4.52 8.97
CA LEU A 145 9.55 -5.66 9.86
C LEU A 145 8.18 -6.34 9.97
N GLU A 146 8.17 -7.59 10.45
CA GLU A 146 6.96 -8.44 10.50
C GLU A 146 5.76 -7.74 11.17
N GLN A 147 6.01 -7.02 12.27
CA GLN A 147 4.97 -6.23 12.96
C GLN A 147 4.32 -5.16 12.06
N GLY A 148 5.13 -4.49 11.23
CA GLY A 148 4.64 -3.50 10.26
C GLY A 148 3.86 -4.17 9.13
N LYS A 149 4.36 -5.29 8.61
CA LYS A 149 3.70 -6.09 7.58
C LYS A 149 2.31 -6.57 8.03
N GLU A 150 2.20 -7.13 9.24
CA GLU A 150 0.92 -7.56 9.81
C GLU A 150 -0.08 -6.41 9.96
N LYS A 151 0.40 -5.24 10.41
CA LYS A 151 -0.44 -4.04 10.54
C LYS A 151 -1.04 -3.62 9.20
N LEU A 152 -0.24 -3.65 8.12
CA LEU A 152 -0.71 -3.31 6.77
C LEU A 152 -1.67 -4.35 6.20
N GLN A 153 -1.40 -5.64 6.37
CA GLN A 153 -2.32 -6.70 5.94
C GLN A 153 -3.70 -6.57 6.58
N LYS A 154 -3.74 -6.17 7.87
CA LYS A 154 -5.00 -5.91 8.57
C LYS A 154 -5.76 -4.71 8.04
N ALA A 155 -5.05 -3.71 7.50
CA ALA A 155 -5.64 -2.49 6.96
C ALA A 155 -6.21 -2.65 5.53
N ALA A 156 -5.87 -3.73 4.82
CA ALA A 156 -6.24 -3.93 3.41
C ALA A 156 -7.75 -4.10 3.12
N ILE A 157 -8.62 -4.17 4.15
CA ILE A 157 -10.10 -4.31 4.00
C ILE A 157 -10.87 -3.05 4.51
N ARG A 158 -10.19 -1.97 4.91
CA ARG A 158 -10.89 -0.73 5.30
C ARG A 158 -11.24 0.13 4.10
#